data_AF-A0A1I0EVU9-F1
#
_entry.id   AF-A0A1I0EVU9-F1
#
_cell.length_a   1.000
_cell.length_b   1.000
_cell.length_c   1.000
_cell.angle_alpha   90.00
_cell.angle_beta   90.00
_cell.angle_gamma   90.00
#
_symmetry.space_group_name_H-M   'P 1'
#
loop_
_entity.id
_entity.type
_entity.pdbx_description
1 polymer ?
#
loop_
_entity_poly.entity_id
_entity_poly.type
_entity_poly.pdbx_seq_one_letter_code
_entity_poly.pdbx_strand_id
1 'polypeptide(L)' 'MSTLPAAHLHEVAAWMQRWQPDRQVVADTGRSRIVAEVAGAVVVYEADAVRRLIPKRR' A
#
# COMPACT_ATOMS: atom_id res chain seq x y z
N MET A 1 -13.61 7.28 10.66
CA MET A 1 -12.64 6.69 9.72
C MET A 1 -11.39 7.53 9.79
N SER A 2 -10.28 6.97 10.27
CA SER A 2 -9.02 7.70 10.34
C SER A 2 -8.36 7.66 8.97
N THR A 3 -8.37 8.77 8.24
CA THR A 3 -7.73 8.87 6.94
C THR A 3 -6.21 8.87 7.11
N LEU A 4 -5.53 7.92 6.45
CA LEU A 4 -4.07 7.95 6.40
C LEU A 4 -3.61 9.17 5.60
N PRO A 5 -2.60 9.93 6.07
CA PRO A 5 -2.04 11.03 5.30
C PRO A 5 -1.54 10.55 3.93
N ALA A 6 -1.74 11.37 2.89
CA ALA A 6 -1.29 11.07 1.53
C ALA A 6 0.21 10.70 1.46
N ALA A 7 1.05 11.44 2.19
CA ALA A 7 2.47 11.17 2.28
C ALA A 7 2.78 9.77 2.83
N HIS A 8 2.01 9.31 3.81
CA HIS A 8 2.20 7.99 4.41
C HIS A 8 1.79 6.87 3.44
N LEU A 9 0.69 7.05 2.68
CA LEU A 9 0.29 6.10 1.64
C LEU A 9 1.33 5.99 0.53
N HIS A 10 1.93 7.11 0.13
CA HIS A 10 3.02 7.11 -0.84
C HIS A 10 4.26 6.38 -0.30
N GLU A 11 4.63 6.59 0.96
CA GLU A 11 5.76 5.90 1.60
C GLU A 11 5.55 4.38 1.61
N VAL A 12 4.36 3.92 2.01
CA VAL A 12 4.04 2.49 2.05
C VAL A 12 3.98 1.90 0.64
N ALA A 13 3.38 2.59 -0.34
CA ALA A 13 3.36 2.15 -1.73
C ALA A 13 4.79 2.01 -2.30
N ALA A 14 5.67 2.99 -2.04
CA ALA A 14 7.07 2.93 -2.46
C ALA A 14 7.85 1.81 -1.76
N TRP A 15 7.56 1.53 -0.49
CA TRP A 15 8.10 0.36 0.20
C TRP A 15 7.63 -0.95 -0.44
N MET A 16 6.33 -1.09 -0.73
CA MET A 16 5.77 -2.28 -1.39
C MET A 16 6.37 -2.49 -2.78
N GLN A 17 6.48 -1.43 -3.58
CA GLN A 17 7.09 -1.46 -4.91
C GLN A 17 8.53 -1.98 -4.87
N ARG A 18 9.34 -1.60 -3.87
CA ARG A 18 10.72 -2.08 -3.70
C ARG A 18 10.81 -3.58 -3.43
N TRP A 19 9.83 -4.16 -2.73
CA TRP A 19 9.80 -5.60 -2.43
C TRP A 19 9.15 -6.42 -3.54
N GLN A 20 8.41 -5.77 -4.43
CA GLN A 20 7.65 -6.40 -5.51
C GLN A 20 7.90 -5.61 -6.82
N PRO A 21 9.16 -5.59 -7.32
CA PRO A 21 9.55 -4.71 -8.43
C PRO A 21 8.78 -4.99 -9.72
N ASP A 22 8.33 -6.24 -9.91
CA ASP A 22 7.58 -6.66 -11.10
C ASP A 22 6.08 -6.33 -11.03
N ARG A 23 5.61 -5.71 -9.94
CA ARG A 23 4.21 -5.35 -9.74
C ARG A 23 4.04 -3.86 -9.84
N GLN A 24 2.93 -3.41 -10.41
CA GLN A 24 2.57 -1.99 -10.38
C GLN A 24 1.84 -1.69 -9.07
N VAL A 25 2.47 -0.88 -8.21
CA VAL A 25 1.89 -0.43 -6.94
C VAL A 25 1.62 1.07 -6.97
N VAL A 26 0.38 1.46 -6.69
CA VAL A 26 -0.08 2.86 -6.74
C VAL A 26 -0.79 3.22 -5.44
N ALA A 27 -0.47 4.40 -4.88
CA ALA A 27 -1.22 4.98 -3.78
C ALA A 27 -2.41 5.81 -4.32
N ASP A 28 -3.63 5.41 -3.98
CA ASP A 28 -4.85 6.16 -4.23
C ASP A 28 -5.20 6.95 -2.96
N THR A 29 -4.64 8.15 -2.89
CA THR A 29 -4.73 9.02 -1.72
C THR A 29 -6.11 9.64 -1.54
N GLY A 30 -6.87 9.81 -2.63
CA GLY A 30 -8.25 10.28 -2.59
C GLY A 30 -9.21 9.30 -1.92
N ARG A 31 -8.88 8.00 -1.92
CA ARG A 31 -9.64 6.94 -1.25
C ARG A 31 -8.90 6.28 -0.08
N SER A 32 -7.78 6.86 0.35
CA SER A 32 -6.90 6.34 1.41
C SER A 32 -6.55 4.85 1.29
N ARG A 33 -6.16 4.42 0.08
CA ARG A 33 -5.83 3.01 -0.20
C ARG A 33 -4.60 2.85 -1.10
N ILE A 34 -4.05 1.65 -1.14
CA ILE A 34 -2.98 1.25 -2.07
C ILE A 34 -3.53 0.16 -2.98
N VAL A 35 -3.23 0.26 -4.27
CA VAL A 35 -3.64 -0.71 -5.30
C VAL A 35 -2.38 -1.36 -5.85
N ALA A 36 -2.35 -2.69 -5.91
CA ALA A 36 -1.27 -3.46 -6.50
C ALA A 36 -1.82 -4.40 -7.58
N GLU A 37 -1.27 -4.32 -8.78
CA GLU A 37 -1.56 -5.27 -9.85
C GLU A 37 -0.69 -6.52 -9.68
N VAL A 38 -1.35 -7.68 -9.70
CA VAL A 38 -0.75 -9.01 -9.65
C VAL A 38 -1.25 -9.76 -10.88
N ALA A 39 -0.50 -10.71 -11.43
CA ALA A 39 -0.88 -11.43 -12.66
C ALA A 39 -2.36 -11.92 -12.63
N GLY A 40 -3.22 -11.22 -13.39
CA GLY A 40 -4.66 -11.49 -13.51
C GLY A 40 -5.55 -11.00 -12.36
N ALA A 41 -5.03 -10.23 -11.39
CA ALA A 41 -5.78 -9.76 -10.23
C ALA A 41 -5.35 -8.37 -9.74
N VAL A 42 -6.25 -7.67 -9.06
CA VAL A 42 -5.97 -6.41 -8.39
C VAL A 42 -6.14 -6.61 -6.88
N VAL A 43 -5.12 -6.24 -6.11
CA VAL A 43 -5.16 -6.26 -4.65
C VAL A 43 -5.29 -4.84 -4.13
N VAL A 44 -6.26 -4.60 -3.23
CA VAL A 44 -6.53 -3.29 -2.63
C VAL A 44 -6.25 -3.36 -1.13
N TYR A 45 -5.44 -2.43 -0.64
CA TYR A 45 -5.08 -2.27 0.76
C TYR A 45 -5.72 -0.99 1.29
N GLU A 46 -6.69 -1.12 2.19
CA GLU A 46 -7.39 0.02 2.79
C GLU A 46 -6.90 0.27 4.22
N ALA A 47 -6.91 1.53 4.66
CA ALA A 47 -6.44 1.95 5.98
C ALA A 47 -7.07 1.16 7.14
N ASP A 48 -8.36 0.82 7.04
CA ASP A 48 -9.09 0.07 8.06
C ASP A 48 -8.87 -1.46 7.97
N ALA A 49 -8.26 -1.95 6.88
CA ALA A 49 -7.90 -3.36 6.70
C ALA A 49 -6.49 -3.68 7.22
N VAL A 50 -5.56 -2.71 7.19
CA VAL A 50 -4.18 -2.89 7.66
C VAL A 50 -4.07 -2.51 9.14
N ARG A 51 -4.45 -3.43 10.04
CA ARG A 51 -4.42 -3.17 11.50
C ARG A 51 -3.03 -2.96 12.10
N ARG A 52 -1.96 -3.53 11.52
CA ARG A 52 -0.58 -3.35 11.99
C ARG A 52 0.45 -3.83 10.95
N LEU A 53 1.32 -2.92 10.50
CA LEU A 53 2.55 -3.28 9.78
C LEU A 53 3.69 -3.36 10.81
N ILE A 54 4.23 -4.54 11.07
CA ILE A 54 5.43 -4.71 11.93
C ILE A 54 6.61 -5.07 11.02
N PRO A 55 7.52 -4.13 10.74
CA PRO A 55 8.76 -4.44 10.05
C PRO A 55 9.61 -5.38 10.92
N LYS A 56 10.06 -6.52 10.39
CA LYS A 56 11.10 -7.31 11.04
C LYS A 56 12.40 -6.50 11.03
N ARG A 57 12.92 -6.14 12.21
CA ARG A 57 14.32 -5.72 12.35
C ARG A 57 15.18 -6.97 12.11
N ARG A 58 16.15 -6.86 11.19
CA ARG A 58 17.25 -7.82 11.10
C ARG A 58 18.17 -7.67 12.29
#